data_AF-A0A4P2QXN8-F1
#
_entry.id   AF-A0A4P2QXN8-F1
#
_cell.length_a   1.000
_cell.length_b   1.000
_cell.length_c   1.000
_cell.angle_alpha   90.00
_cell.angle_beta   90.00
_cell.angle_gamma   90.00
#
_symmetry.space_group_name_H-M   'P 1'
#
loop_
_entity.id
_entity.type
_entity.pdbx_description
1 polymer ?
#
loop_
_entity_poly.entity_id
_entity_poly.type
_entity_poly.pdbx_seq_one_letter_code
_entity_poly.pdbx_strand_id
1 'polypeptide(L)'
;MSSTGPFQSAHELRQIAGKTSGAVLPDEDADTLPIPVKVDGAVVILIMYYRERGRPGQRVVAPPHYAMHLDGRTGRVLKFWAVVPEDLGINDPSAAVEGVGIPPGMSSDDFFQKRERLLAISPDVWAAYARGAAPTDPAVRPLASEYWSLFSQITKREVAPFYLQASPDFFAWIRAATSAAAPGRP
;
A
#
# COMPACT_ATOMS: atom_id res chain seq x y z
N MET A 1 5.76 -20.28 -14.04
CA MET A 1 6.71 -20.76 -13.01
C MET A 1 6.64 -19.78 -11.85
N SER A 2 6.14 -20.22 -10.69
CA SER A 2 6.05 -19.35 -9.51
C SER A 2 7.43 -19.24 -8.86
N SER A 3 7.97 -18.02 -8.77
CA SER A 3 9.25 -17.78 -8.08
C SER A 3 9.10 -18.07 -6.58
N THR A 4 10.06 -18.78 -5.99
CA THR A 4 10.08 -19.16 -4.57
C THR A 4 11.05 -18.31 -3.73
N GLY A 5 11.80 -17.39 -4.35
CA GLY A 5 12.77 -16.51 -3.67
C GLY A 5 12.11 -15.39 -2.83
N PRO A 6 12.81 -14.75 -1.89
CA PRO A 6 12.23 -13.72 -1.02
C PRO A 6 11.60 -12.56 -1.81
N PHE A 7 10.69 -11.83 -1.18
CA PHE A 7 10.21 -10.56 -1.76
C PHE A 7 11.38 -9.57 -1.85
N GLN A 8 11.43 -8.80 -2.92
CA GLN A 8 12.30 -7.64 -3.07
C GLN A 8 11.95 -6.61 -1.99
N SER A 9 12.90 -5.73 -1.68
CA SER A 9 12.60 -4.62 -0.78
C SER A 9 11.54 -3.70 -1.37
N ALA A 10 10.73 -3.05 -0.52
CA ALA A 10 9.75 -2.08 -0.99
C ALA A 10 10.42 -0.90 -1.71
N HIS A 11 11.67 -0.55 -1.36
CA HIS A 11 12.44 0.47 -2.05
C HIS A 11 12.80 0.06 -3.48
N GLU A 12 13.30 -1.15 -3.69
CA GLU A 12 13.62 -1.66 -5.02
C GLU A 12 12.38 -1.72 -5.92
N LEU A 13 11.26 -2.22 -5.39
CA LEU A 13 9.99 -2.25 -6.13
C LEU A 13 9.54 -0.84 -6.53
N ARG A 14 9.65 0.14 -5.63
CA ARG A 14 9.31 1.54 -5.93
C ARG A 14 10.27 2.18 -6.94
N GLN A 15 11.56 1.85 -6.91
CA GLN A 15 12.51 2.31 -7.93
C GLN A 15 12.16 1.76 -9.32
N ILE A 16 11.83 0.47 -9.41
CA ILE A 16 11.40 -0.16 -10.66
C ILE A 16 10.08 0.47 -11.16
N ALA A 17 9.13 0.66 -10.24
CA ALA A 17 7.86 1.31 -10.53
C ALA A 17 8.08 2.73 -11.06
N GLY A 18 8.90 3.54 -10.37
CA GLY A 18 9.21 4.91 -10.77
C GLY A 18 9.89 5.01 -12.13
N LYS A 19 10.85 4.12 -12.44
CA LYS A 19 11.47 4.04 -13.76
C LYS A 19 10.47 3.73 -14.87
N THR A 20 9.53 2.83 -14.59
CA THR A 20 8.51 2.41 -15.56
C THR A 20 7.45 3.49 -15.76
N SER A 21 6.97 4.08 -14.66
CA SER A 21 5.92 5.09 -14.70
C SER A 21 6.41 6.43 -15.24
N GLY A 22 7.66 6.82 -14.96
CA GLY A 22 8.25 8.06 -15.47
C GLY A 22 8.42 8.11 -17.00
N ALA A 23 8.30 6.98 -17.69
CA ALA A 23 8.28 6.93 -19.15
C ALA A 23 6.89 7.20 -19.76
N VAL A 24 5.83 7.24 -18.94
CA VAL A 24 4.43 7.27 -19.39
C VAL A 24 3.61 8.36 -18.70
N LEU A 25 3.81 8.57 -17.40
CA LEU A 25 3.01 9.49 -16.58
C LEU A 25 3.62 10.89 -16.57
N PRO A 26 2.79 11.94 -16.48
CA PRO A 26 3.25 13.30 -16.25
C PRO A 26 3.84 13.48 -14.83
N ASP A 27 4.67 14.51 -14.65
CA ASP A 27 5.32 14.85 -13.37
C ASP A 27 4.34 15.18 -12.22
N GLU A 28 3.06 15.38 -12.51
CA GLU A 28 2.00 15.72 -11.54
C GLU A 28 1.34 14.49 -10.87
N ASP A 29 1.76 13.28 -11.24
CA ASP A 29 1.23 12.04 -10.67
C ASP A 29 2.05 11.60 -9.45
N ALA A 30 1.34 11.28 -8.36
CA ALA A 30 1.91 10.68 -7.16
C ALA A 30 1.63 9.17 -7.13
N ASP A 31 2.50 8.40 -6.46
CA ASP A 31 2.34 6.97 -6.23
C ASP A 31 1.81 6.65 -4.82
N THR A 32 1.00 5.60 -4.72
CA THR A 32 0.71 4.97 -3.45
C THR A 32 1.90 4.15 -2.93
N LEU A 33 1.91 3.89 -1.62
CA LEU A 33 2.73 2.83 -1.06
C LEU A 33 2.39 1.48 -1.73
N PRO A 34 3.36 0.58 -1.92
CA PRO A 34 3.08 -0.73 -2.47
C PRO A 34 2.27 -1.56 -1.47
N ILE A 35 1.26 -2.28 -1.97
CA ILE A 35 0.44 -3.21 -1.17
C ILE A 35 0.31 -4.55 -1.88
N PRO A 36 0.19 -5.68 -1.15
CA PRO A 36 -0.04 -6.96 -1.78
C PRO A 36 -1.51 -7.07 -2.19
N VAL A 37 -1.78 -7.67 -3.34
CA VAL A 37 -3.13 -8.04 -3.80
C VAL A 37 -3.12 -9.46 -4.35
N LYS A 38 -4.26 -10.14 -4.30
CA LYS A 38 -4.41 -11.47 -4.91
C LYS A 38 -4.92 -11.34 -6.33
N VAL A 39 -4.18 -11.87 -7.29
CA VAL A 39 -4.54 -11.94 -8.71
C VAL A 39 -4.34 -13.38 -9.16
N ASP A 40 -5.40 -14.02 -9.65
CA ASP A 40 -5.39 -15.41 -10.13
C ASP A 40 -4.76 -16.40 -9.12
N GLY A 41 -5.03 -16.19 -7.84
CA GLY A 41 -4.52 -17.03 -6.74
C GLY A 41 -3.07 -16.75 -6.33
N ALA A 42 -2.37 -15.82 -6.99
CA ALA A 42 -1.02 -15.40 -6.62
C ALA A 42 -1.04 -14.03 -5.94
N VAL A 43 -0.10 -13.78 -5.01
CA VAL A 43 0.11 -12.44 -4.45
C VAL A 43 1.07 -11.66 -5.35
N VAL A 44 0.59 -10.52 -5.83
CA VAL A 44 1.37 -9.51 -6.57
C VAL A 44 1.39 -8.21 -5.78
N ILE A 45 2.30 -7.30 -6.12
CA ILE A 45 2.39 -5.98 -5.51
C ILE A 45 1.69 -4.95 -6.41
N LEU A 46 0.72 -4.24 -5.84
CA LEU A 46 -0.02 -3.16 -6.49
C LEU A 46 0.54 -1.81 -6.06
N ILE A 47 0.77 -0.94 -7.05
CA ILE A 47 0.99 0.49 -6.88
C ILE A 47 -0.05 1.22 -7.74
N MET A 48 -0.74 2.18 -7.15
CA MET A 48 -1.72 3.02 -7.81
C MET A 48 -1.12 4.42 -8.00
N TYR A 49 -1.50 5.09 -9.08
CA TYR A 49 -1.05 6.43 -9.41
C TYR A 49 -2.26 7.36 -9.50
N TYR A 50 -2.14 8.51 -8.87
CA TYR A 50 -3.20 9.49 -8.76
C TYR A 50 -2.64 10.91 -8.94
N ARG A 51 -3.48 11.83 -9.43
CA ARG A 51 -3.08 13.23 -9.54
C ARG A 51 -3.14 13.92 -8.19
N GLU A 52 -2.07 14.61 -7.83
CA GLU A 52 -2.03 15.51 -6.67
C GLU A 52 -1.67 16.91 -7.16
N ARG A 53 -2.62 17.84 -7.14
CA ARG A 53 -2.44 19.20 -7.67
C ARG A 53 -2.68 20.26 -6.59
N GLY A 54 -2.06 21.43 -6.74
CA GLY A 54 -2.29 22.58 -5.86
C GLY A 54 -1.14 22.90 -4.91
N ARG A 55 -1.28 23.99 -4.17
CA ARG A 55 -0.26 24.47 -3.22
C ARG A 55 -0.30 23.65 -1.93
N PRO A 56 0.79 23.60 -1.14
CA PRO A 56 0.76 23.02 0.20
C PRO A 56 -0.42 23.57 1.02
N GLY A 57 -1.22 22.68 1.61
CA GLY A 57 -2.43 23.03 2.37
C GLY A 57 -3.69 23.31 1.54
N GLN A 58 -3.61 23.23 0.21
CA GLN A 58 -4.75 23.34 -0.72
C GLN A 58 -4.64 22.29 -1.84
N ARG A 59 -4.03 21.15 -1.54
CA ARG A 59 -3.86 20.12 -2.55
C ARG A 59 -5.18 19.43 -2.80
N VAL A 60 -5.34 18.92 -3.99
CA VAL A 60 -6.48 18.13 -4.40
C VAL A 60 -5.95 16.78 -4.87
N VAL A 61 -6.47 15.72 -4.28
CA VAL A 61 -6.13 14.33 -4.61
C VAL A 61 -7.28 13.76 -5.44
N ALA A 62 -6.99 13.41 -6.69
CA ALA A 62 -7.93 12.73 -7.58
C ALA A 62 -7.94 11.21 -7.30
N PRO A 63 -8.98 10.47 -7.74
CA PRO A 63 -8.93 9.01 -7.76
C PRO A 63 -7.76 8.48 -8.60
N PRO A 64 -7.31 7.23 -8.35
CA PRO A 64 -6.31 6.59 -9.19
C PRO A 64 -6.75 6.49 -10.64
N HIS A 65 -5.84 6.82 -11.56
CA HIS A 65 -6.07 6.75 -13.01
C HIS A 65 -5.05 5.85 -13.73
N TYR A 66 -4.03 5.37 -13.03
CA TYR A 66 -3.18 4.25 -13.45
C TYR A 66 -2.90 3.29 -12.29
N ALA A 67 -2.60 2.04 -12.63
CA ALA A 67 -2.17 1.02 -11.69
C ALA A 67 -1.08 0.15 -12.28
N MET A 68 -0.21 -0.38 -11.41
CA MET A 68 0.87 -1.27 -11.78
C MET A 68 0.87 -2.50 -10.88
N HIS A 69 0.92 -3.67 -11.50
CA HIS A 69 1.20 -4.93 -10.84
C HIS A 69 2.66 -5.31 -11.05
N LEU A 70 3.34 -5.59 -9.96
CA LEU A 70 4.71 -6.06 -9.89
C LEU A 70 4.73 -7.47 -9.31
N ASP A 71 5.56 -8.34 -9.87
CA ASP A 71 5.96 -9.55 -9.18
C ASP A 71 6.84 -9.14 -8.00
N GLY A 72 6.35 -9.35 -6.78
CA GLY A 72 7.03 -8.91 -5.57
C GLY A 72 8.38 -9.59 -5.31
N ARG A 73 8.69 -10.72 -5.96
CA ARG A 73 9.94 -11.48 -5.77
C ARG A 73 10.99 -11.16 -6.82
N THR A 74 10.56 -10.84 -8.04
CA THR A 74 11.47 -10.55 -9.16
C THR A 74 11.53 -9.05 -9.49
N GLY A 75 10.58 -8.26 -9.00
CA GLY A 75 10.41 -6.86 -9.39
C GLY A 75 9.89 -6.68 -10.81
N ARG A 76 9.57 -7.77 -11.54
CA ARG A 76 9.09 -7.68 -12.92
C ARG A 76 7.72 -6.99 -12.96
N VAL A 77 7.58 -5.99 -13.83
CA VAL A 77 6.28 -5.38 -14.15
C VAL A 77 5.43 -6.42 -14.89
N LEU A 78 4.33 -6.83 -14.26
CA LEU A 78 3.38 -7.79 -14.82
C LEU A 78 2.32 -7.08 -15.66
N LYS A 79 1.89 -5.90 -15.21
CA LYS A 79 0.87 -5.09 -15.87
C LYS A 79 1.07 -3.63 -15.46
N PHE A 80 0.97 -2.71 -16.41
CA PHE A 80 0.86 -1.28 -16.15
C PHE A 80 -0.21 -0.72 -17.08
N TRP A 81 -1.28 -0.15 -16.52
CA TRP A 81 -2.47 0.19 -17.31
C TRP A 81 -3.22 1.37 -16.71
N ALA A 82 -3.94 2.09 -17.58
CA ALA A 82 -4.91 3.09 -17.17
C ALA A 82 -6.10 2.39 -16.48
N VAL A 83 -6.60 2.98 -15.41
CA VAL A 83 -7.73 2.43 -14.63
C VAL A 83 -8.80 3.49 -14.43
N VAL A 84 -10.03 3.03 -14.30
CA VAL A 84 -11.05 3.71 -13.50
C VAL A 84 -11.11 3.06 -12.11
N PRO A 85 -11.55 3.78 -11.06
CA PRO A 85 -11.60 3.22 -9.70
C PRO A 85 -12.33 1.87 -9.60
N GLU A 86 -13.37 1.67 -10.39
CA GLU A 86 -14.15 0.44 -10.47
C GLU A 86 -13.30 -0.77 -10.92
N ASP A 87 -12.29 -0.57 -11.78
CA ASP A 87 -11.35 -1.63 -12.19
C ASP A 87 -10.55 -2.21 -11.02
N LEU A 88 -10.45 -1.44 -9.92
CA LEU A 88 -9.75 -1.79 -8.69
C LEU A 88 -10.73 -2.19 -7.56
N GLY A 89 -12.03 -2.33 -7.86
CA GLY A 89 -13.07 -2.61 -6.87
C GLY A 89 -13.40 -1.43 -5.96
N ILE A 90 -13.02 -0.21 -6.35
CA ILE A 90 -13.33 1.03 -5.62
C ILE A 90 -14.71 1.52 -6.07
N ASN A 91 -15.72 1.30 -5.23
CA ASN A 91 -17.13 1.60 -5.55
C ASN A 91 -17.55 3.01 -5.15
N ASP A 92 -16.83 3.63 -4.21
CA ASP A 92 -16.98 5.03 -3.86
C ASP A 92 -15.65 5.72 -4.17
N PRO A 93 -15.41 6.08 -5.44
CA PRO A 93 -14.28 6.93 -5.75
C PRO A 93 -14.55 8.27 -5.08
N SER A 94 -13.83 8.54 -3.99
CA SER A 94 -13.93 9.84 -3.34
C SER A 94 -13.72 10.91 -4.41
N ALA A 95 -14.67 11.85 -4.51
CA ALA A 95 -14.45 13.05 -5.29
C ALA A 95 -13.12 13.69 -4.87
N ALA A 96 -12.51 14.44 -5.78
CA ALA A 96 -11.33 15.26 -5.48
C ALA A 96 -11.38 15.81 -4.04
N VAL A 97 -10.56 15.25 -3.15
CA VAL A 97 -10.56 15.57 -1.72
C VAL A 97 -9.38 16.49 -1.41
N GLU A 98 -9.56 17.36 -0.42
CA GLU A 98 -8.48 18.21 0.05
C GLU A 98 -7.35 17.34 0.60
N GLY A 99 -6.24 17.29 -0.12
CA GLY A 99 -5.05 16.56 0.25
C GLY A 99 -4.29 17.31 1.32
N VAL A 100 -4.24 16.76 2.52
CA VAL A 100 -3.26 17.17 3.52
C VAL A 100 -1.95 16.45 3.22
N GLY A 101 -0.82 17.16 3.39
CA GLY A 101 0.51 16.58 3.21
C GLY A 101 0.83 15.58 4.32
N ILE A 102 1.77 15.95 5.19
CA ILE A 102 2.00 15.22 6.44
C ILE A 102 0.77 15.38 7.33
N PRO A 103 0.30 14.32 8.03
CA PRO A 103 -0.84 14.40 8.94
C PRO A 103 -0.71 15.56 9.93
N PRO A 104 -1.81 16.29 10.25
CA PRO A 104 -1.77 17.35 11.25
C PRO A 104 -1.20 16.85 12.58
N GLY A 105 -0.19 17.55 13.12
CA GLY A 105 0.46 17.18 14.38
C GLY A 105 1.63 16.20 14.25
N MET A 106 1.95 15.72 13.04
CA MET A 106 3.15 14.93 12.75
C MET A 106 4.24 15.82 12.14
N SER A 107 5.49 15.65 12.57
CA SER A 107 6.62 16.34 11.92
C SER A 107 7.03 15.64 10.64
N SER A 108 7.71 16.35 9.73
CA SER A 108 8.26 15.74 8.51
C SER A 108 9.21 14.58 8.84
N ASP A 109 10.09 14.76 9.81
CA ASP A 109 11.06 13.73 10.20
C ASP A 109 10.37 12.47 10.75
N ASP A 110 9.35 12.64 11.59
CA ASP A 110 8.57 11.52 12.13
C ASP A 110 7.81 10.79 11.01
N PHE A 111 7.20 11.54 10.07
CA PHE A 111 6.55 10.96 8.90
C PHE A 111 7.53 10.12 8.05
N PHE A 112 8.69 10.67 7.71
CA PHE A 112 9.67 9.96 6.90
C PHE A 112 10.24 8.74 7.64
N GLN A 113 10.55 8.85 8.93
CA GLN A 113 11.00 7.71 9.73
C GLN A 113 9.97 6.58 9.78
N LYS A 114 8.68 6.90 10.01
CA LYS A 114 7.60 5.90 9.99
C LYS A 114 7.43 5.26 8.61
N ARG A 115 7.52 6.06 7.54
CA ARG A 115 7.44 5.57 6.16
C ARG A 115 8.60 4.62 5.84
N GLU A 116 9.83 4.99 6.16
CA GLU A 116 11.01 4.14 5.96
C GLU A 116 10.87 2.84 6.75
N ARG A 117 10.41 2.90 8.01
CA ARG A 117 10.14 1.69 8.80
C ARG A 117 9.07 0.81 8.17
N LEU A 118 7.97 1.38 7.71
CA LEU A 118 6.91 0.65 7.02
C LEU A 118 7.43 -0.04 5.76
N LEU A 119 8.21 0.67 4.94
CA LEU A 119 8.82 0.11 3.73
C LEU A 119 9.82 -1.01 4.06
N ALA A 120 10.58 -0.89 5.13
CA ALA A 120 11.53 -1.89 5.56
C ALA A 120 10.86 -3.21 5.99
N ILE A 121 9.75 -3.16 6.74
CA ILE A 121 9.05 -4.38 7.21
C ILE A 121 8.06 -4.95 6.18
N SER A 122 7.75 -4.17 5.14
CA SER A 122 6.75 -4.53 4.14
C SER A 122 6.99 -5.90 3.47
N PRO A 123 8.21 -6.26 2.99
CA PRO A 123 8.45 -7.53 2.32
C PRO A 123 8.13 -8.75 3.19
N ASP A 124 8.47 -8.70 4.48
CA ASP A 124 8.22 -9.80 5.42
C ASP A 124 6.73 -9.98 5.70
N VAL A 125 5.99 -8.86 5.83
CA VAL A 125 4.53 -8.86 6.00
C VAL A 125 3.85 -9.40 4.74
N TRP A 126 4.28 -8.97 3.56
CA TRP A 126 3.75 -9.47 2.29
C TRP A 126 4.06 -10.96 2.10
N ALA A 127 5.26 -11.40 2.46
CA ALA A 127 5.64 -12.81 2.41
C ALA A 127 4.81 -13.66 3.38
N ALA A 128 4.48 -13.15 4.56
CA ALA A 128 3.60 -13.81 5.53
C ALA A 128 2.17 -13.94 5.00
N TYR A 129 1.65 -12.87 4.42
CA TYR A 129 0.35 -12.90 3.77
C TYR A 129 0.32 -13.87 2.58
N ALA A 130 1.34 -13.84 1.71
CA ALA A 130 1.42 -14.67 0.51
C ALA A 130 1.53 -16.18 0.80
N ARG A 131 2.15 -16.57 1.92
CA ARG A 131 2.20 -17.98 2.35
C ARG A 131 0.96 -18.43 3.12
N GLY A 132 -0.04 -17.55 3.31
CA GLY A 132 -1.25 -17.84 4.06
C GLY A 132 -1.02 -18.01 5.56
N ALA A 133 0.02 -17.39 6.13
CA ALA A 133 0.26 -17.45 7.56
C ALA A 133 -0.92 -16.82 8.33
N ALA A 134 -1.27 -17.39 9.48
CA ALA A 134 -2.28 -16.79 10.33
C ALA A 134 -1.79 -15.44 10.87
N PRO A 135 -2.61 -14.37 10.85
CA PRO A 135 -2.20 -13.06 11.35
C PRO A 135 -1.97 -13.04 12.88
N THR A 136 -2.46 -14.06 13.57
CA THR A 136 -2.29 -14.29 15.01
C THR A 136 -1.08 -15.16 15.36
N ASP A 137 -0.36 -15.68 14.37
CA ASP A 137 0.88 -16.44 14.58
C ASP A 137 1.88 -15.59 15.39
N PRO A 138 2.44 -16.08 16.50
CA PRO A 138 3.40 -15.33 17.32
C PRO A 138 4.59 -14.76 16.52
N ALA A 139 5.03 -15.43 15.46
CA ALA A 139 6.12 -14.97 14.60
C ALA A 139 5.71 -13.85 13.63
N VAL A 140 4.42 -13.72 13.30
CA VAL A 140 3.90 -12.77 12.31
C VAL A 140 3.23 -11.57 12.97
N ARG A 141 2.51 -11.82 14.06
CA ARG A 141 1.64 -10.84 14.71
C ARG A 141 2.34 -9.52 15.07
N PRO A 142 3.58 -9.49 15.62
CA PRO A 142 4.25 -8.24 15.93
C PRO A 142 4.48 -7.38 14.69
N LEU A 143 4.97 -7.99 13.61
CA LEU A 143 5.24 -7.31 12.33
C LEU A 143 3.96 -6.83 11.66
N ALA A 144 2.92 -7.67 11.62
CA ALA A 144 1.62 -7.30 11.06
C ALA A 144 0.96 -6.14 11.84
N SER A 145 1.06 -6.17 13.18
CA SER A 145 0.52 -5.11 14.03
C SER A 145 1.28 -3.80 13.87
N GLU A 146 2.62 -3.87 13.80
CA GLU A 146 3.47 -2.70 13.55
C GLU A 146 3.17 -2.09 12.17
N TYR A 147 3.07 -2.92 11.13
CA TYR A 147 2.72 -2.46 9.79
C TYR A 147 1.37 -1.75 9.78
N TRP A 148 0.33 -2.33 10.38
CA TRP A 148 -0.99 -1.66 10.44
C TRP A 148 -0.92 -0.33 11.19
N SER A 149 -0.21 -0.31 12.33
CA SER A 149 -0.02 0.90 13.12
C SER A 149 0.66 2.00 12.32
N LEU A 150 1.78 1.70 11.65
CA LEU A 150 2.50 2.66 10.81
C LEU A 150 1.65 3.11 9.62
N PHE A 151 1.03 2.16 8.91
CA PHE A 151 0.20 2.44 7.74
C PHE A 151 -0.94 3.40 8.08
N SER A 152 -1.66 3.13 9.18
CA SER A 152 -2.78 3.97 9.62
C SER A 152 -2.36 5.38 10.07
N GLN A 153 -1.12 5.56 10.52
CA GLN A 153 -0.57 6.85 10.93
C GLN A 153 -0.11 7.69 9.74
N ILE A 154 0.49 7.08 8.72
CA ILE A 154 1.11 7.82 7.60
C ILE A 154 0.23 7.90 6.34
N THR A 155 -0.78 7.04 6.23
CA THR A 155 -1.65 7.04 5.05
C THR A 155 -2.64 8.19 5.14
N LYS A 156 -2.62 9.04 4.12
CA LYS A 156 -3.58 10.14 3.93
C LYS A 156 -5.01 9.61 3.98
N ARG A 157 -5.90 10.32 4.70
CA ARG A 157 -7.32 9.96 4.80
C ARG A 157 -7.97 9.86 3.42
N GLU A 158 -7.52 10.70 2.51
CA GLU A 158 -7.97 10.84 1.13
C GLU A 158 -7.67 9.60 0.28
N VAL A 159 -6.51 8.99 0.52
CA VAL A 159 -5.99 7.86 -0.27
C VAL A 159 -6.31 6.51 0.41
N ALA A 160 -6.51 6.51 1.73
CA ALA A 160 -6.81 5.31 2.51
C ALA A 160 -7.94 4.43 1.92
N PRO A 161 -9.08 4.98 1.45
CA PRO A 161 -10.13 4.18 0.84
C PRO A 161 -9.69 3.38 -0.39
N PHE A 162 -8.76 3.91 -1.19
CA PHE A 162 -8.26 3.23 -2.39
C PHE A 162 -7.44 1.98 -2.02
N TYR A 163 -6.61 2.07 -0.99
CA TYR A 163 -5.88 0.89 -0.50
C TYR A 163 -6.83 -0.19 0.03
N LEU A 164 -7.77 0.20 0.89
CA LEU A 164 -8.67 -0.73 1.55
C LEU A 164 -9.57 -1.47 0.56
N GLN A 165 -10.03 -0.76 -0.49
CA GLN A 165 -10.89 -1.34 -1.53
C GLN A 165 -10.10 -2.13 -2.58
N ALA A 166 -8.86 -1.73 -2.89
CA ALA A 166 -8.02 -2.47 -3.83
C ALA A 166 -7.41 -3.75 -3.23
N SER A 167 -7.28 -3.83 -1.90
CA SER A 167 -6.76 -5.03 -1.22
C SER A 167 -7.54 -5.41 0.05
N PRO A 168 -8.85 -5.69 -0.05
CA PRO A 168 -9.71 -5.91 1.10
C PRO A 168 -9.26 -7.11 1.93
N ASP A 169 -8.85 -8.20 1.27
CA ASP A 169 -8.36 -9.42 1.93
C ASP A 169 -7.10 -9.18 2.77
N PHE A 170 -6.14 -8.40 2.25
CA PHE A 170 -4.92 -8.10 2.98
C PHE A 170 -5.21 -7.24 4.21
N PHE A 171 -6.04 -6.22 4.06
CA PHE A 171 -6.38 -5.34 5.18
C PHE A 171 -7.29 -6.02 6.21
N ALA A 172 -8.16 -6.95 5.80
CA ALA A 172 -8.87 -7.81 6.72
C ALA A 172 -7.89 -8.71 7.51
N TRP A 173 -6.95 -9.33 6.80
CA TRP A 173 -5.91 -10.17 7.40
C TRP A 173 -5.06 -9.40 8.42
N ILE A 174 -4.59 -8.20 8.07
CA ILE A 174 -3.70 -7.44 8.95
C ILE A 174 -4.42 -6.87 10.18
N ARG A 175 -5.69 -6.46 10.04
CA ARG A 175 -6.50 -5.97 11.17
C ARG A 175 -6.73 -7.09 12.20
N ALA A 176 -6.91 -8.33 11.74
CA ALA A 176 -7.05 -9.47 12.64
C ALA A 176 -5.82 -9.69 13.55
N ALA A 177 -4.61 -9.31 13.11
CA ALA A 177 -3.41 -9.35 13.95
C ALA A 177 -3.50 -8.40 15.17
N THR A 178 -4.25 -7.30 15.01
CA THR A 178 -4.38 -6.23 16.02
C THR A 178 -5.53 -6.47 17.00
N SER A 179 -6.61 -7.11 16.54
CA SER A 179 -7.81 -7.34 17.35
C SER A 179 -7.65 -8.47 18.39
N ALA A 180 -6.64 -9.33 18.28
CA ALA A 180 -6.44 -10.46 19.19
C ALA A 180 -5.85 -10.08 20.58
N ALA A 181 -6.02 -8.83 21.04
CA ALA A 181 -5.47 -8.31 22.30
C ALA A 181 -6.55 -8.02 23.35
N ALA A 182 -7.62 -8.81 23.40
CA ALA A 182 -8.52 -8.85 24.54
C ALA A 182 -8.76 -10.31 24.98
N PRO A 183 -7.88 -10.91 25.80
CA PRO A 183 -8.34 -11.98 26.67
C PRO A 183 -9.36 -11.37 27.63
N GLY A 184 -10.55 -11.97 27.68
CA GLY A 184 -11.66 -11.52 28.52
C GLY A 184 -11.19 -11.23 29.95
N ARG A 185 -11.63 -10.10 30.50
CA ARG A 185 -11.66 -9.96 31.95
C ARG A 185 -12.82 -10.81 32.49
N PRO A 186 -12.61 -11.60 33.55
CA PRO A 186 -13.69 -12.25 34.28
C PRO A 186 -14.63 -11.23 34.91
#